data_AF-A0A7R7B8W2-F1
#
_entry.id   AF-A0A7R7B8W2-F1
#
_cell.length_a   1.000
_cell.length_b   1.000
_cell.length_c   1.000
_cell.angle_alpha   90.00
_cell.angle_beta   90.00
_cell.angle_gamma   90.00
#
_symmetry.space_group_name_H-M   'P 1'
#
loop_
_entity.id
_entity.type
_entity.pdbx_description
1 polymer ?
#
loop_
_entity_poly.entity_id
_entity_poly.type
_entity_poly.pdbx_seq_one_letter_code
_entity_poly.pdbx_strand_id
1 'polypeptide(L)'
;MVADPAHGIQRRVNMESDGTTIVLGIPIPSSDPVFLAVVGVHILFGLATVTTGAAAMLAQKGRGRHSNFGIIYFWCLFGVFVTMSALSLMRWEENHHLFALGSISFGLACFGRTAARRGWRQWPRLHLTGMGMSYVVMLTAFYVDNGKNLPLWRELPPVAFWVLPSAIGMPIILHALLRHPVALDFDRSRAASARSANPD
;
A
#
# COMPACT_ATOMS: atom_id res chain seq x y z
N MET A 1 23.90 13.35 -61.90
CA MET A 1 23.37 12.44 -60.86
C MET A 1 23.13 13.27 -59.61
N VAL A 2 22.03 14.03 -59.59
CA VAL A 2 21.69 14.95 -58.49
C VAL A 2 20.77 14.16 -57.56
N ALA A 3 21.23 13.89 -56.34
CA ALA A 3 20.42 13.24 -55.32
C ALA A 3 19.23 14.15 -54.98
N ASP A 4 18.02 13.65 -55.23
CA ASP A 4 16.78 14.35 -54.96
C ASP A 4 16.60 14.56 -53.45
N PRO A 5 16.64 15.81 -52.95
CA PRO A 5 16.51 16.11 -51.52
C PRO A 5 15.15 15.70 -50.94
N ALA A 6 14.13 15.45 -51.78
CA ALA A 6 12.80 15.04 -51.33
C ALA A 6 12.79 13.61 -50.74
N HIS A 7 13.67 12.72 -51.20
CA HIS A 7 13.77 11.35 -50.68
C HIS A 7 14.31 11.30 -49.25
N GLY A 8 15.20 12.22 -48.88
CA GLY A 8 15.75 12.32 -47.51
C GLY A 8 14.73 12.83 -46.49
N ILE A 9 13.84 13.72 -46.92
CA ILE A 9 12.78 14.28 -46.06
C ILE A 9 11.66 13.24 -45.86
N GLN A 10 11.19 12.59 -46.93
CA GLN A 10 10.21 11.51 -46.82
C GLN A 10 10.68 10.38 -45.89
N ARG A 11 11.96 10.02 -45.94
CA ARG A 11 12.53 8.98 -45.06
C ARG A 11 12.68 9.43 -43.61
N ARG A 12 12.92 10.72 -43.33
CA ARG A 12 12.86 11.26 -41.95
C ARG A 12 11.44 11.31 -41.41
N VAL A 13 10.49 11.78 -42.21
CA VAL A 13 9.08 11.91 -41.81
C VAL A 13 8.45 10.54 -41.51
N ASN A 14 8.79 9.50 -42.29
CA ASN A 14 8.32 8.15 -42.03
C ASN A 14 9.00 7.47 -40.83
N MET A 15 10.15 7.95 -40.36
CA MET A 15 10.87 7.40 -39.20
C MET A 15 10.42 8.03 -37.87
N GLU A 16 9.74 9.18 -37.89
CA GLU A 16 9.12 9.82 -36.72
C GLU A 16 7.67 9.38 -36.47
N SER A 17 7.08 8.59 -37.37
CA SER A 17 5.65 8.24 -37.36
C SER A 17 5.34 6.85 -36.75
N ASP A 18 6.03 6.45 -35.67
CA ASP A 18 5.77 5.16 -34.99
C ASP A 18 5.39 5.31 -33.50
N GLY A 19 4.71 6.39 -33.11
CA GLY A 19 4.36 6.56 -31.69
C GLY A 19 3.40 7.66 -31.26
N THR A 20 2.74 8.39 -32.17
CA THR A 20 1.86 9.52 -31.78
C THR A 20 0.49 9.41 -32.44
N THR A 21 -0.49 8.96 -31.66
CA THR A 21 -1.91 9.01 -32.04
C THR A 21 -2.47 10.41 -31.74
N ILE A 22 -2.95 11.09 -32.78
CA ILE A 22 -3.54 12.43 -32.68
C ILE A 22 -5.06 12.28 -32.54
N VAL A 23 -5.63 12.72 -31.42
CA VAL A 23 -7.08 12.85 -31.25
C VAL A 23 -7.39 14.33 -31.04
N LEU A 24 -8.15 14.94 -31.96
CA LEU A 24 -8.66 16.31 -31.85
C LEU A 24 -7.58 17.41 -31.65
N GLY A 25 -6.44 17.28 -32.32
CA GLY A 25 -5.46 18.38 -32.43
C GLY A 25 -4.62 18.66 -31.18
N ILE A 26 -4.65 17.78 -30.18
CA ILE A 26 -3.77 17.85 -29.02
C ILE A 26 -2.73 16.72 -29.13
N PRO A 27 -1.45 17.01 -29.40
CA PRO A 27 -0.39 16.01 -29.25
C PRO A 27 -0.19 15.77 -27.76
N ILE A 28 -0.75 14.66 -27.25
CA ILE A 28 -0.56 14.22 -25.87
C ILE A 28 0.60 13.22 -25.87
N PRO A 29 1.78 13.57 -25.34
CA PRO A 29 2.79 12.58 -25.02
C PRO A 29 2.29 11.80 -23.79
N SER A 30 2.10 10.49 -23.94
CA SER A 30 1.75 9.50 -22.89
C SER A 30 0.26 9.36 -22.47
N SER A 31 -0.53 8.75 -23.36
CA SER A 31 -1.72 7.95 -23.01
C SER A 31 -1.35 6.45 -23.05
N ASP A 32 -0.22 6.07 -22.44
CA ASP A 32 0.33 4.72 -22.60
C ASP A 32 -0.65 3.68 -22.03
N PRO A 33 -1.18 2.76 -22.85
CA PRO A 33 -2.10 1.72 -22.38
C PRO A 33 -1.52 0.91 -21.23
N VAL A 34 -0.18 0.79 -21.17
CA VAL A 34 0.53 0.10 -20.10
C VAL A 34 0.37 0.84 -18.78
N PHE A 35 0.50 2.17 -18.77
CA PHE A 35 0.32 2.97 -17.54
C PHE A 35 -1.10 2.81 -16.99
N LEU A 36 -2.13 2.94 -17.85
CA LEU A 36 -3.53 2.77 -17.45
C LEU A 36 -3.82 1.35 -16.97
N ALA A 37 -3.23 0.33 -17.61
CA ALA A 37 -3.36 -1.05 -17.17
C ALA A 37 -2.74 -1.26 -15.78
N VAL A 38 -1.53 -0.72 -15.53
CA VAL A 38 -0.87 -0.81 -14.22
C VAL A 38 -1.67 -0.09 -13.14
N VAL A 39 -2.22 1.10 -13.43
CA VAL A 39 -3.12 1.82 -12.51
C VAL A 39 -4.39 1.01 -12.23
N GLY A 40 -5.02 0.44 -13.25
CA GLY A 40 -6.21 -0.40 -13.08
C GLY A 40 -5.94 -1.61 -12.16
N VAL A 41 -4.82 -2.30 -12.39
CA VAL A 41 -4.38 -3.41 -11.54
C VAL A 41 -4.05 -2.92 -10.12
N HIS A 42 -3.41 -1.76 -9.96
CA HIS A 42 -3.10 -1.16 -8.67
C HIS A 42 -4.38 -0.89 -7.86
N ILE A 43 -5.42 -0.32 -8.48
CA ILE A 43 -6.71 -0.05 -7.82
C ILE A 43 -7.36 -1.34 -7.33
N LEU A 44 -7.38 -2.40 -8.15
CA LEU A 44 -7.94 -3.69 -7.77
C LEU A 44 -7.21 -4.29 -6.56
N PHE A 45 -5.87 -4.27 -6.57
CA PHE A 45 -5.07 -4.72 -5.43
C PHE A 45 -5.28 -3.82 -4.20
N GLY A 46 -5.40 -2.51 -4.36
CA GLY A 46 -5.68 -1.57 -3.29
C GLY A 46 -7.00 -1.86 -2.60
N LEU A 47 -8.09 -2.00 -3.37
CA LEU A 47 -9.42 -2.35 -2.85
C LEU A 47 -9.43 -3.70 -2.13
N ALA A 48 -8.78 -4.71 -2.72
CA ALA A 48 -8.61 -6.01 -2.08
C ALA A 48 -7.83 -5.90 -0.76
N THR A 49 -6.77 -5.09 -0.72
CA THR A 49 -5.96 -4.89 0.50
C THR A 49 -6.76 -4.20 1.60
N VAL A 50 -7.55 -3.17 1.28
CA VAL A 50 -8.38 -2.44 2.25
C VAL A 50 -9.46 -3.35 2.84
N THR A 51 -10.21 -4.05 1.98
CA THR A 51 -11.31 -4.93 2.39
C THR A 51 -10.81 -6.14 3.19
N THR A 52 -9.74 -6.78 2.75
CA THR A 52 -9.17 -7.94 3.45
C THR A 52 -8.47 -7.56 4.75
N GLY A 53 -7.83 -6.39 4.80
CA GLY A 53 -7.27 -5.83 6.04
C GLY A 53 -8.37 -5.52 7.08
N ALA A 54 -9.46 -4.88 6.66
CA ALA A 54 -10.62 -4.64 7.52
C ALA A 54 -11.26 -5.97 7.99
N ALA A 55 -11.47 -6.92 7.07
CA ALA A 55 -11.98 -8.25 7.40
C ALA A 55 -11.06 -9.01 8.38
N ALA A 56 -9.74 -8.88 8.24
CA ALA A 56 -8.78 -9.47 9.18
C ALA A 56 -8.90 -8.85 10.58
N MET A 57 -9.14 -7.54 10.69
CA MET A 57 -9.33 -6.85 11.97
C MET A 57 -10.66 -7.20 12.65
N LEU A 58 -11.72 -7.40 11.87
CA LEU A 58 -13.07 -7.74 12.37
C LEU A 58 -13.25 -9.24 12.64
N ALA A 59 -12.43 -10.10 12.04
CA ALA A 59 -12.50 -11.54 12.28
C ALA A 59 -12.11 -11.90 13.71
N GLN A 60 -12.83 -12.87 14.30
CA GLN A 60 -12.51 -13.43 15.61
C GLN A 60 -11.06 -13.94 15.63
N LYS A 61 -10.29 -13.46 16.61
CA LYS A 61 -8.87 -13.78 16.78
C LYS A 61 -8.70 -15.24 17.20
N GLY A 62 -8.37 -16.08 16.23
CA GLY A 62 -8.14 -17.51 16.38
C GLY A 62 -7.42 -18.10 15.16
N ARG A 63 -6.89 -19.32 15.30
CA ARG A 63 -6.29 -20.05 14.17
C ARG A 63 -7.41 -20.39 13.17
N GLY A 64 -7.30 -19.88 11.94
CA GLY A 64 -8.29 -20.10 10.87
C GLY A 64 -8.61 -18.83 10.09
N ARG A 65 -9.82 -18.30 10.24
CA ARG A 65 -10.36 -17.20 9.42
C ARG A 65 -9.50 -15.92 9.51
N HIS A 66 -9.09 -15.50 10.70
CA HIS A 66 -8.19 -14.34 10.89
C HIS A 66 -6.83 -14.52 10.17
N SER A 67 -6.25 -15.73 10.25
CA SER A 67 -4.98 -16.03 9.59
C SER A 67 -5.10 -16.00 8.06
N ASN A 68 -6.20 -16.51 7.50
CA ASN A 68 -6.42 -16.51 6.05
C ASN A 68 -6.59 -15.07 5.54
N PHE A 69 -7.39 -14.24 6.20
CA PHE A 69 -7.53 -12.83 5.81
C PHE A 69 -6.20 -12.06 5.94
N GLY A 70 -5.42 -12.31 6.99
CA GLY A 70 -4.08 -11.71 7.14
C GLY A 70 -3.07 -12.16 6.07
N ILE A 71 -3.18 -13.41 5.58
CA ILE A 71 -2.37 -13.91 4.45
C ILE A 71 -2.76 -13.19 3.16
N ILE A 72 -4.06 -13.10 2.87
CA ILE A 72 -4.57 -12.43 1.66
C ILE A 72 -4.18 -10.95 1.68
N TYR A 73 -4.40 -10.25 2.80
CA TYR A 73 -3.99 -8.86 2.98
C TYR A 73 -2.51 -8.64 2.65
N PHE A 74 -1.62 -9.49 3.14
CA PHE A 74 -0.18 -9.34 2.90
C PHE A 74 0.19 -9.50 1.42
N TRP A 75 -0.43 -10.46 0.71
CA TRP A 75 -0.17 -10.67 -0.71
C TRP A 75 -0.76 -9.55 -1.57
N CYS A 76 -1.95 -9.04 -1.22
CA CYS A 76 -2.51 -7.87 -1.88
C CYS A 76 -1.63 -6.63 -1.65
N LEU A 77 -1.15 -6.42 -0.42
CA LEU A 77 -0.23 -5.33 -0.09
C LEU A 77 1.09 -5.43 -0.86
N PHE A 78 1.62 -6.64 -1.04
CA PHE A 78 2.78 -6.86 -1.91
C PHE A 78 2.49 -6.47 -3.37
N GLY A 79 1.32 -6.84 -3.90
CA GLY A 79 0.87 -6.42 -5.23
C GLY A 79 0.78 -4.90 -5.38
N VAL A 80 0.24 -4.21 -4.37
CA VAL A 80 0.22 -2.74 -4.30
C VAL A 80 1.63 -2.17 -4.33
N PHE A 81 2.56 -2.74 -3.55
CA PHE A 81 3.96 -2.29 -3.53
C PHE A 81 4.65 -2.46 -4.90
N VAL A 82 4.49 -3.62 -5.54
CA VAL A 82 5.08 -3.90 -6.87
C VAL A 82 4.52 -2.97 -7.94
N THR A 83 3.20 -2.81 -7.99
CA THR A 83 2.54 -1.90 -8.94
C THR A 83 2.93 -0.45 -8.69
N MET A 84 3.06 -0.02 -7.43
CA MET A 84 3.53 1.32 -7.08
C MET A 84 5.00 1.54 -7.48
N SER A 85 5.84 0.52 -7.34
CA SER A 85 7.23 0.56 -7.82
C SER A 85 7.28 0.78 -9.33
N ALA A 86 6.45 0.06 -10.09
CA ALA A 86 6.35 0.21 -11.53
C ALA A 86 5.88 1.64 -11.93
N LEU A 87 4.85 2.17 -11.26
CA LEU A 87 4.36 3.54 -11.49
C LEU A 87 5.39 4.60 -11.13
N SER A 88 6.18 4.36 -10.07
CA SER A 88 7.26 5.28 -9.66
C SER A 88 8.43 5.30 -10.63
N LEU A 89 8.77 4.16 -11.26
CA LEU A 89 9.79 4.12 -12.30
C LEU A 89 9.35 4.83 -13.58
N MET A 90 8.05 4.78 -13.91
CA MET A 90 7.50 5.47 -15.08
C MET A 90 7.37 7.00 -14.89
N ARG A 91 7.10 7.47 -13.67
CA ARG A 91 6.95 8.89 -13.32
C ARG A 91 7.65 9.23 -12.00
N TRP A 92 8.97 9.31 -12.05
CA TRP A 92 9.81 9.49 -10.86
C TRP A 92 9.56 10.82 -10.12
N GLU A 93 9.46 11.93 -10.86
CA GLU A 93 9.30 13.27 -10.29
C GLU A 93 8.01 13.40 -9.45
N GLU A 94 6.90 12.81 -9.89
CA GLU A 94 5.61 12.89 -9.20
C GLU A 94 5.47 11.85 -8.08
N ASN A 95 6.00 10.63 -8.23
CA ASN A 95 5.59 9.48 -7.40
C ASN A 95 6.59 9.05 -6.31
N HIS A 96 7.74 9.71 -6.17
CA HIS A 96 8.80 9.31 -5.23
C HIS A 96 8.31 9.18 -3.77
N HIS A 97 7.44 10.08 -3.32
CA HIS A 97 6.92 10.11 -1.95
C HIS A 97 5.95 8.94 -1.68
N LEU A 98 5.14 8.58 -2.67
CA LEU A 98 4.22 7.44 -2.58
C LEU A 98 4.95 6.10 -2.60
N PHE A 99 6.04 6.01 -3.38
CA PHE A 99 6.93 4.84 -3.34
C PHE A 99 7.57 4.66 -1.96
N ALA A 100 8.01 5.75 -1.32
CA ALA A 100 8.54 5.71 0.04
C ALA A 100 7.48 5.22 1.04
N LEU A 101 6.25 5.75 0.98
CA LEU A 101 5.15 5.31 1.84
C LEU A 101 4.78 3.83 1.62
N GLY A 102 4.72 3.39 0.35
CA GLY A 102 4.49 1.99 -0.01
C GLY A 102 5.58 1.06 0.54
N SER A 103 6.85 1.47 0.43
CA SER A 103 8.01 0.74 0.97
C SER A 103 7.94 0.61 2.50
N ILE A 104 7.62 1.71 3.20
CA ILE A 104 7.48 1.73 4.66
C ILE A 104 6.34 0.82 5.09
N SER A 105 5.18 0.92 4.43
CA SER A 105 4.02 0.06 4.71
C SER A 105 4.39 -1.42 4.56
N PHE A 106 5.00 -1.80 3.42
CA PHE A 106 5.39 -3.18 3.18
C PHE A 106 6.46 -3.67 4.16
N GLY A 107 7.44 -2.83 4.50
CA GLY A 107 8.47 -3.12 5.49
C GLY A 107 7.90 -3.43 6.87
N LEU A 108 6.91 -2.64 7.32
CA LEU A 108 6.21 -2.87 8.60
C LEU A 108 5.42 -4.18 8.61
N ALA A 109 4.75 -4.52 7.50
CA ALA A 109 4.04 -5.79 7.35
C ALA A 109 5.02 -6.98 7.40
N CYS A 110 6.16 -6.86 6.71
CA CYS A 110 7.22 -7.86 6.72
C CYS A 110 7.80 -8.06 8.12
N PHE A 111 8.06 -6.96 8.84
CA PHE A 111 8.53 -6.99 10.22
C PHE A 111 7.55 -7.71 11.14
N GLY A 112 6.26 -7.32 11.12
CA GLY A 112 5.23 -7.94 11.95
C GLY A 112 5.05 -9.43 11.65
N ARG A 113 5.13 -9.82 10.38
CA ARG A 113 5.03 -11.23 9.98
C ARG A 113 6.27 -12.05 10.35
N THR A 114 7.45 -11.45 10.24
CA THR A 114 8.72 -12.10 10.60
C THR A 114 8.82 -12.30 12.10
N ALA A 115 8.44 -11.31 12.90
CA ALA A 115 8.39 -11.43 14.36
C ALA A 115 7.44 -12.55 14.83
N ALA A 116 6.28 -12.71 14.14
CA ALA A 116 5.37 -13.83 14.37
C ALA A 116 5.98 -15.18 14.00
N ARG A 117 6.59 -15.29 12.82
CA ARG A 117 7.16 -16.55 12.31
C ARG A 117 8.39 -17.03 13.09
N ARG A 118 9.25 -16.10 13.53
CA ARG A 118 10.47 -16.40 14.30
C ARG A 118 10.20 -16.60 15.80
N GLY A 119 8.95 -16.48 16.25
CA GLY A 119 8.57 -16.73 17.64
C GLY A 119 9.25 -15.78 18.63
N TRP A 120 9.45 -14.51 18.26
CA TRP A 120 10.12 -13.55 19.14
C TRP A 120 9.36 -13.39 20.48
N ARG A 121 10.08 -12.97 21.54
CA ARG A 121 9.56 -12.94 22.92
C ARG A 121 8.27 -12.12 23.12
N GLN A 122 7.96 -11.19 22.21
CA GLN A 122 6.73 -10.39 22.19
C GLN A 122 6.00 -10.49 20.84
N TRP A 123 6.08 -11.65 20.18
CA TRP A 123 5.54 -11.86 18.83
C TRP A 123 4.09 -11.40 18.64
N PRO A 124 3.12 -11.56 19.59
CA PRO A 124 1.75 -11.13 19.35
C PRO A 124 1.64 -9.61 19.26
N ARG A 125 2.43 -8.90 20.09
CA ARG A 125 2.49 -7.43 20.09
C ARG A 125 3.15 -6.93 18.83
N LEU A 126 4.30 -7.48 18.46
CA LEU A 126 5.05 -7.09 17.25
C LEU A 126 4.30 -7.41 15.96
N HIS A 127 3.59 -8.53 15.92
CA HIS A 127 2.72 -8.88 14.81
C HIS A 127 1.57 -7.89 14.66
N LEU A 128 0.87 -7.61 15.76
CA LEU A 128 -0.26 -6.68 15.77
C LEU A 128 0.18 -5.26 15.40
N THR A 129 1.27 -4.77 15.97
CA THR A 129 1.79 -3.43 15.67
C THR A 129 2.32 -3.36 14.25
N GLY A 130 3.09 -4.34 13.79
CA GLY A 130 3.63 -4.35 12.41
C GLY A 130 2.53 -4.38 11.35
N MET A 131 1.54 -5.28 11.49
CA MET A 131 0.42 -5.38 10.54
C MET A 131 -0.56 -4.20 10.67
N GLY A 132 -0.75 -3.65 11.87
CA GLY A 132 -1.60 -2.49 12.08
C GLY A 132 -0.99 -1.21 11.49
N MET A 133 0.30 -0.97 11.75
CA MET A 133 1.01 0.19 11.23
C MET A 133 1.16 0.13 9.71
N SER A 134 1.37 -1.05 9.12
CA SER A 134 1.39 -1.18 7.65
C SER A 134 0.06 -0.75 7.03
N TYR A 135 -1.07 -1.15 7.61
CA TYR A 135 -2.41 -0.79 7.14
C TYR A 135 -2.63 0.73 7.20
N VAL A 136 -2.18 1.37 8.28
CA VAL A 136 -2.35 2.81 8.49
C VAL A 136 -1.50 3.61 7.50
N VAL A 137 -0.23 3.26 7.32
CA VAL A 137 0.64 3.91 6.33
C VAL A 137 0.10 3.74 4.92
N MET A 138 -0.43 2.55 4.58
CA MET A 138 -1.08 2.31 3.30
C MET A 138 -2.31 3.21 3.09
N LEU A 139 -3.20 3.32 4.08
CA LEU A 139 -4.35 4.22 3.99
C LEU A 139 -3.94 5.69 3.85
N THR A 140 -2.89 6.11 4.55
CA THR A 140 -2.31 7.45 4.40
C THR A 140 -1.81 7.67 2.98
N ALA A 141 -1.09 6.71 2.39
CA ALA A 141 -0.61 6.82 1.01
C ALA A 141 -1.77 6.94 0.01
N PHE A 142 -2.79 6.07 0.13
CA PHE A 142 -3.99 6.13 -0.68
C PHE A 142 -4.68 7.50 -0.56
N TYR A 143 -4.82 7.99 0.65
CA TYR A 143 -5.52 9.24 0.92
C TYR A 143 -4.74 10.47 0.43
N VAL A 144 -3.41 10.50 0.59
CA VAL A 144 -2.55 11.59 0.07
C VAL A 144 -2.61 11.66 -1.46
N ASP A 145 -2.67 10.51 -2.12
CA ASP A 145 -2.75 10.40 -3.58
C ASP A 145 -4.15 10.76 -4.12
N ASN A 146 -5.22 10.33 -3.44
CA ASN A 146 -6.60 10.42 -3.95
C ASN A 146 -7.41 11.61 -3.39
N GLY A 147 -7.00 12.23 -2.28
CA GLY A 147 -7.79 13.22 -1.55
C GLY A 147 -8.23 14.43 -2.39
N LYS A 148 -7.44 14.81 -3.39
CA LYS A 148 -7.73 15.95 -4.30
C LYS A 148 -8.88 15.67 -5.28
N ASN A 149 -9.21 14.40 -5.54
CA ASN A 149 -10.14 13.96 -6.59
C ASN A 149 -11.52 13.54 -6.07
N LEU A 150 -11.76 13.56 -4.75
CA LEU A 150 -13.06 13.20 -4.17
C LEU A 150 -14.02 14.41 -4.12
N PRO A 151 -15.29 14.25 -4.55
CA PRO A 151 -16.24 15.36 -4.71
C PRO A 151 -16.62 16.10 -3.41
N LEU A 152 -16.43 15.47 -2.25
CA LEU A 152 -16.70 16.05 -0.93
C LEU A 152 -15.56 16.92 -0.35
N TRP A 153 -14.36 16.91 -0.97
CA TRP A 153 -13.11 17.34 -0.33
C TRP A 153 -12.39 18.48 -1.07
N ARG A 154 -13.06 19.06 -2.07
CA ARG A 154 -12.49 20.01 -3.04
C ARG A 154 -12.05 21.36 -2.45
N GLU A 155 -12.42 21.67 -1.20
CA GLU A 155 -12.17 22.96 -0.55
C GLU A 155 -11.27 22.89 0.70
N LEU A 156 -10.72 21.72 1.05
CA LEU A 156 -9.95 21.59 2.29
C LEU A 156 -8.46 21.94 2.11
N PRO A 157 -7.80 22.55 3.13
CA PRO A 157 -6.38 22.89 3.07
C PRO A 157 -5.49 21.63 2.99
N PRO A 158 -4.29 21.71 2.37
CA PRO A 158 -3.33 20.60 2.27
C PRO A 158 -3.02 19.88 3.59
N VAL A 159 -3.08 20.61 4.72
CA VAL A 159 -2.81 20.11 6.07
C VAL A 159 -3.91 19.19 6.60
N ALA A 160 -5.18 19.44 6.24
CA ALA A 160 -6.29 18.57 6.60
C ALA A 160 -6.09 17.15 6.05
N PHE A 161 -5.36 17.03 4.93
CA PHE A 161 -5.10 15.74 4.33
C PHE A 161 -4.10 14.85 5.08
N TRP A 162 -3.22 15.46 5.87
CA TRP A 162 -2.26 14.74 6.72
C TRP A 162 -2.85 14.43 8.11
N VAL A 163 -3.72 15.31 8.60
CA VAL A 163 -4.26 15.23 9.96
C VAL A 163 -5.43 14.26 10.06
N LEU A 164 -6.27 14.09 9.05
CA LEU A 164 -7.48 13.26 9.13
C LEU A 164 -7.24 11.74 9.18
N PRO A 165 -6.40 11.15 8.31
CA PRO A 165 -6.07 9.72 8.41
C PRO A 165 -5.41 9.41 9.75
N SER A 166 -4.61 10.34 10.25
CA SER A 166 -4.00 10.27 11.59
C SER A 166 -5.07 10.41 12.68
N ALA A 167 -5.99 11.37 12.59
CA ALA A 167 -7.02 11.61 13.60
C ALA A 167 -8.07 10.50 13.68
N ILE A 168 -8.30 9.73 12.61
CA ILE A 168 -9.19 8.56 12.61
C ILE A 168 -8.42 7.27 12.92
N GLY A 169 -7.26 7.08 12.30
CA GLY A 169 -6.44 5.88 12.48
C GLY A 169 -5.84 5.78 13.88
N MET A 170 -5.34 6.87 14.43
CA MET A 170 -4.66 6.90 15.72
C MET A 170 -5.58 6.50 16.90
N PRO A 171 -6.82 7.01 17.06
CA PRO A 171 -7.71 6.52 18.11
C PRO A 171 -8.16 5.06 17.92
N ILE A 172 -8.30 4.57 16.68
CA ILE A 172 -8.62 3.16 16.40
C ILE A 172 -7.44 2.25 16.78
N ILE A 173 -6.21 2.65 16.43
CA ILE A 173 -4.98 1.93 16.82
C ILE A 173 -4.82 1.96 18.34
N LEU A 174 -4.99 3.13 18.98
CA LEU A 174 -4.85 3.26 20.44
C LEU A 174 -5.91 2.42 21.15
N HIS A 175 -7.16 2.44 20.68
CA HIS A 175 -8.24 1.63 21.22
C HIS A 175 -7.95 0.13 21.05
N ALA A 176 -7.50 -0.28 19.86
CA ALA A 176 -7.12 -1.66 19.58
C ALA A 176 -5.91 -2.12 20.41
N LEU A 177 -4.94 -1.25 20.69
CA LEU A 177 -3.78 -1.54 21.55
C LEU A 177 -4.18 -1.65 23.04
N LEU A 178 -4.99 -0.72 23.52
CA LEU A 178 -5.38 -0.65 24.94
C LEU A 178 -6.36 -1.75 25.35
N ARG A 179 -7.15 -2.28 24.42
CA ARG A 179 -8.19 -3.26 24.70
C ARG A 179 -7.84 -4.69 24.28
N HIS A 180 -6.67 -4.98 23.70
CA HIS A 180 -6.47 -6.29 23.06
C HIS A 180 -6.29 -7.45 24.07
N PRO A 181 -7.24 -8.40 24.17
CA PRO A 181 -7.15 -9.52 25.11
C PRO A 181 -5.96 -10.44 24.82
N VAL A 182 -5.58 -10.62 23.55
CA VAL A 182 -4.45 -11.49 23.15
C VAL A 182 -3.09 -11.13 23.77
N ALA A 183 -2.79 -9.83 23.97
CA ALA A 183 -1.54 -9.44 24.63
C ALA A 183 -1.60 -9.75 26.13
N LEU A 184 -2.76 -9.51 26.74
CA LEU A 184 -3.03 -9.81 28.15
C LEU A 184 -3.04 -11.32 28.43
N ASP A 185 -3.60 -12.12 27.51
CA ASP A 185 -3.64 -13.58 27.61
C ASP A 185 -2.26 -14.19 27.45
N PHE A 186 -1.42 -13.65 26.57
CA PHE A 186 -0.01 -14.07 26.44
C PHE A 186 0.79 -13.77 27.70
N ASP A 187 0.61 -12.58 28.29
CA ASP A 187 1.28 -12.20 29.53
C ASP A 187 0.80 -13.04 30.72
N ARG A 188 -0.51 -13.33 30.81
CA ARG A 188 -1.07 -14.26 31.82
C ARG A 188 -0.52 -15.66 31.67
N SER A 189 -0.44 -16.17 30.44
CA SER A 189 0.09 -17.50 30.14
C SER A 189 1.56 -17.63 30.53
N ARG A 190 2.40 -16.64 30.19
CA ARG A 190 3.80 -16.60 30.64
C ARG A 190 3.95 -16.53 32.15
N ALA A 191 3.13 -15.71 32.82
CA ALA A 191 3.16 -15.59 34.28
C ALA A 191 2.73 -16.90 34.97
N ALA A 192 1.76 -17.62 34.40
CA ALA A 192 1.37 -18.94 34.88
C ALA A 192 2.50 -19.98 34.69
N SER A 193 3.15 -20.02 33.53
CA SER A 193 4.28 -20.92 33.28
C SER A 193 5.50 -20.63 34.17
N ALA A 194 5.76 -19.35 34.48
CA ALA A 194 6.85 -18.96 35.38
C ALA A 194 6.58 -19.41 36.83
N ARG A 195 5.33 -19.30 37.30
CA ARG A 195 4.92 -19.79 38.62
C ARG A 195 5.00 -21.32 38.74
N SER A 196 4.63 -22.06 37.71
CA SER A 196 4.76 -23.53 37.73
C SER A 196 6.21 -24.03 37.66
N ALA A 197 7.13 -23.21 37.13
CA ALA A 197 8.54 -23.57 37.00
C ALA A 197 9.36 -23.28 38.27
N ASN A 198 8.82 -22.49 39.20
CA ASN A 198 9.40 -22.24 40.52
C ASN A 198 8.32 -22.44 41.59
N PRO A 199 7.95 -23.71 41.89
CA PRO A 199 7.09 -24.00 43.02
C PRO A 199 7.88 -23.70 44.29
N ASP A 200 7.34 -22.79 45.12
CA ASP A 200 7.89 -22.45 46.44
C ASP A 200 8.04 -23.70 47.34
#